data_AF-A0A0G1XU13-F1
#
_entry.id   AF-A0A0G1XU13-F1
#
_cell.length_a   1.000
_cell.length_b   1.000
_cell.length_c   1.000
_cell.angle_alpha   90.00
_cell.angle_beta   90.00
_cell.angle_gamma   90.00
#
_symmetry.space_group_name_H-M   'P 1'
#
loop_
_entity.id
_entity.type
_entity.pdbx_description
1 polymer ?
#
loop_
_entity_poly.entity_id
_entity_poly.type
_entity_poly.pdbx_seq_one_letter_code
_entity_poly.pdbx_strand_id
1 'polypeptide(L)'
;MKNFNNILKKALDKTHVVIEKFLSYSRENANQRTLIIVPVIVVVILIPYLVFIRPPSAFPAGELVEIPEGLSLSEIAELLEREQVVRSATLFRSAVYVFGRERNVKFGDYFFKEPRNAFIVARALSYGVYGLEPIRIRVSEGTMVREMASLFAVYLKRFDEERFLSEARPMEGYLFPDTYFFLPNADDRLVLRTLRQSFYSRTVELEEEISASGRSLEDIVINSRCVVEAHRYRHAASGGRGVPLLTWQDHV
;
A
#
# COMPACT_ATOMS: atom_id res chain seq x y z
N MET A 1 35.15 -8.06 6.11
CA MET A 1 35.14 -7.26 7.36
C MET A 1 36.30 -6.27 7.52
N LYS A 2 37.54 -6.50 7.02
CA LYS A 2 38.69 -5.57 7.21
C LYS A 2 38.57 -4.19 6.53
N ASN A 3 37.83 -4.08 5.42
CA ASN A 3 37.69 -2.80 4.69
C ASN A 3 36.84 -1.75 5.42
N PHE A 4 35.82 -2.17 6.17
CA PHE A 4 34.93 -1.22 6.86
C PHE A 4 35.66 -0.50 8.00
N ASN A 5 36.47 -1.23 8.79
CA ASN A 5 37.27 -0.63 9.86
C ASN A 5 38.32 0.36 9.35
N ASN A 6 38.86 0.16 8.14
CA ASN A 6 39.80 1.10 7.53
C ASN A 6 39.11 2.36 7.01
N ILE A 7 37.90 2.23 6.47
CA ILE A 7 37.07 3.38 6.06
C ILE A 7 36.63 4.17 7.30
N LEU A 8 36.24 3.48 8.37
CA LEU A 8 35.85 4.07 9.64
C LEU A 8 37.02 4.82 10.30
N LYS A 9 38.22 4.22 10.33
CA LYS A 9 39.43 4.90 10.80
C LYS A 9 39.78 6.13 9.98
N LYS A 10 39.71 6.03 8.64
CA LYS A 10 39.96 7.20 7.76
C LYS A 10 38.92 8.29 7.94
N ALA A 11 37.66 7.93 8.22
CA ALA A 11 36.60 8.88 8.52
C ALA A 11 36.85 9.54 9.88
N LEU A 12 37.25 8.77 10.91
CA LEU A 12 37.59 9.29 12.24
C LEU A 12 38.77 10.27 12.20
N ASP A 13 39.85 9.90 11.50
CA ASP A 13 41.02 10.78 11.37
C ASP A 13 40.69 12.05 10.58
N LYS A 14 39.88 11.95 9.52
CA LYS A 14 39.39 13.14 8.81
C LYS A 14 38.49 13.99 9.69
N THR A 15 37.65 13.41 10.55
CA THR A 15 36.80 14.20 11.45
C THR A 15 37.63 15.00 12.43
N HIS A 16 38.71 14.44 13.00
CA HIS A 16 39.59 15.21 13.91
C HIS A 16 40.23 16.41 13.21
N VAL A 17 40.73 16.25 11.98
CA VAL A 17 41.32 17.36 11.20
C VAL A 17 40.29 18.43 10.83
N VAL A 18 39.08 18.04 10.46
CA VAL A 18 38.00 18.98 10.13
C VAL A 18 37.52 19.72 11.39
N ILE A 19 37.41 19.02 12.52
CA ILE A 19 37.07 19.60 13.81
C ILE A 19 38.16 20.60 14.25
N GLU A 20 39.44 20.23 14.19
CA GLU A 20 40.53 21.14 14.54
C GLU A 20 40.61 22.35 13.62
N LYS A 21 40.40 22.17 12.31
CA LYS A 21 40.38 23.27 11.33
C LYS A 21 39.18 24.19 11.51
N PHE A 22 38.03 23.67 11.94
CA PHE A 22 36.85 24.47 12.25
C PHE A 22 37.01 25.22 13.59
N LEU A 23 37.58 24.56 14.60
CA LEU A 23 37.90 25.16 15.90
C LEU A 23 38.97 26.26 15.79
N SER A 24 39.97 26.07 14.93
CA SER A 24 41.01 27.09 14.68
C SER A 24 40.47 28.30 13.91
N TYR A 25 39.60 28.08 12.93
CA TYR A 25 38.94 29.16 12.19
C TYR A 25 38.01 29.99 13.08
N SER A 26 37.36 29.36 14.06
CA SER A 26 36.55 30.08 15.05
C SER A 26 37.41 30.87 16.06
N ARG A 27 38.63 30.43 16.38
CA ARG A 27 39.51 31.07 17.38
C ARG A 27 40.08 32.44 16.97
N GLU A 28 40.21 32.73 15.68
CA GLU A 28 40.90 33.94 15.23
C GLU A 28 40.03 35.21 15.32
N ASN A 29 38.69 35.07 15.28
CA ASN A 29 37.73 36.18 15.31
C ASN A 29 36.51 35.97 16.26
N ALA A 30 36.38 34.82 16.94
CA ALA A 30 35.24 34.58 17.83
C ALA A 30 35.55 34.94 19.28
N ASN A 31 34.79 35.88 19.83
CA ASN A 31 34.73 36.13 21.28
C ASN A 31 34.46 34.80 22.01
N GLN A 32 35.13 34.55 23.15
CA GLN A 32 34.99 33.29 23.92
C GLN A 32 33.52 32.90 24.21
N ARG A 33 32.62 33.89 24.28
CA ARG A 33 31.17 33.70 24.40
C ARG A 33 30.57 32.98 23.19
N THR A 34 30.99 33.31 21.97
CA THR A 34 30.49 32.71 20.72
C THR A 34 30.82 31.22 20.63
N LEU A 35 31.98 30.78 21.13
CA LEU A 35 32.37 29.37 21.16
C LEU A 35 31.45 28.49 22.03
N ILE A 36 30.81 29.06 23.06
CA ILE A 36 29.87 28.35 23.94
C ILE A 36 28.43 28.52 23.43
N ILE A 37 28.09 29.72 22.94
CA ILE A 37 26.73 30.04 22.48
C ILE A 37 26.33 29.16 21.28
N VAL A 38 27.22 28.95 20.30
CA VAL A 38 26.91 28.14 19.11
C VAL A 38 26.52 26.70 19.46
N PRO A 39 27.31 25.91 20.23
CA PRO A 39 26.91 24.56 20.59
C PRO A 39 25.67 24.53 21.48
N VAL A 40 25.47 25.52 22.36
CA VAL A 40 24.23 25.63 23.16
C VAL A 40 23.02 25.83 22.25
N ILE A 41 23.09 26.72 21.26
CA ILE A 41 22.02 26.91 20.27
C ILE A 41 21.76 25.63 19.48
N VAL A 42 22.82 24.94 19.06
CA VAL A 42 22.69 23.65 18.36
C VAL A 42 21.96 22.63 19.23
N VAL A 43 22.32 22.51 20.51
CA VAL A 43 21.64 21.61 21.45
C VAL A 43 20.18 22.01 21.68
N VAL A 44 19.90 23.30 21.82
CA VAL A 44 18.55 23.85 21.99
C VAL A 44 17.66 23.59 20.78
N ILE A 45 18.21 23.54 19.57
CA ILE A 45 17.46 23.20 18.35
C ILE A 45 17.37 21.68 18.17
N LEU A 46 18.45 20.95 18.44
CA LEU A 46 18.58 19.52 18.18
C LEU A 46 17.75 18.68 19.15
N ILE A 47 17.73 19.00 20.45
CA ILE A 47 16.98 18.23 21.45
C ILE A 47 15.48 18.22 21.12
N PRO A 48 14.79 19.37 20.91
CA PRO A 48 13.38 19.36 20.55
C PRO A 48 13.10 18.63 19.23
N TYR A 49 14.00 18.74 18.25
CA TYR A 49 13.86 18.00 16.99
C TYR A 49 13.88 16.48 17.21
N LEU A 50 14.84 15.97 17.99
CA LEU A 50 14.99 14.55 18.28
C LEU A 50 13.85 14.00 19.17
N VAL A 51 13.31 14.84 20.05
CA VAL A 51 12.29 14.45 21.02
C VAL A 51 10.86 14.58 20.46
N PHE A 52 10.56 15.63 19.68
CA PHE A 52 9.17 15.93 19.29
C PHE A 52 8.91 15.81 17.78
N ILE A 53 9.87 16.17 16.93
CA ILE A 53 9.64 16.29 15.48
C ILE A 53 9.91 14.98 14.75
N ARG A 54 10.92 14.23 15.19
CA ARG A 54 11.26 12.94 14.58
C ARG A 54 10.05 11.98 14.62
N PRO A 55 9.74 11.27 13.50
CA PRO A 55 8.67 10.28 13.49
C PRO A 55 8.91 9.20 14.56
N PRO A 56 7.83 8.60 15.12
CA PRO A 56 7.93 7.44 16.00
C PRO A 56 8.74 6.31 15.36
N SER A 57 9.50 5.57 16.15
CA SER A 57 10.24 4.40 15.64
C SER A 57 9.32 3.27 15.19
N ALA A 58 8.11 3.19 15.76
CA ALA A 58 7.08 2.22 15.43
C ALA A 58 6.04 2.77 14.43
N PHE A 59 6.41 3.77 13.61
CA PHE A 59 5.51 4.33 12.62
C PHE A 59 4.99 3.24 11.66
N PRO A 60 3.67 3.15 11.40
CA PRO A 60 3.06 2.11 10.57
C PRO A 60 3.28 2.36 9.07
N ALA A 61 4.54 2.38 8.63
CA ALA A 61 4.89 2.58 7.23
C ALA A 61 4.48 1.36 6.40
N GLY A 62 3.79 1.60 5.29
CA GLY A 62 3.25 0.53 4.44
C GLY A 62 1.95 -0.09 4.94
N GLU A 63 1.35 0.46 6.00
CA GLU A 63 0.00 0.10 6.45
C GLU A 63 -0.98 1.26 6.22
N LEU A 64 -2.27 0.94 6.27
CA LEU A 64 -3.33 1.94 6.20
C LEU A 64 -3.53 2.59 7.58
N VAL A 65 -3.60 3.91 7.58
CA VAL A 65 -3.98 4.72 8.74
C VAL A 65 -5.40 5.20 8.51
N GLU A 66 -6.35 4.62 9.24
CA GLU A 66 -7.77 4.99 9.16
C GLU A 66 -8.05 6.23 10.02
N ILE A 67 -8.68 7.24 9.42
CA ILE A 67 -9.21 8.41 10.12
C ILE A 67 -10.74 8.32 10.10
N PRO A 68 -11.39 7.93 11.21
CA PRO A 68 -12.84 7.80 11.26
C PRO A 68 -13.56 9.12 11.02
N GLU A 69 -14.75 9.02 10.43
CA GLU A 69 -15.67 10.14 10.31
C GLU A 69 -16.24 10.56 11.67
N GLY A 70 -16.52 11.87 11.81
CA GLY A 70 -17.21 12.42 12.98
C GLY A 70 -16.35 12.66 14.22
N LEU A 71 -15.07 12.27 14.22
CA LEU A 71 -14.15 12.59 15.33
C LEU A 71 -13.68 14.05 15.30
N SER A 72 -13.51 14.62 16.49
CA SER A 72 -12.90 15.93 16.69
C SER A 72 -11.39 15.88 16.43
N LEU A 73 -10.79 17.04 16.17
CA LEU A 73 -9.34 17.15 15.98
C LEU A 73 -8.54 16.61 17.19
N SER A 74 -9.06 16.76 18.41
CA SER A 74 -8.41 16.23 19.61
C SER A 74 -8.43 14.71 19.64
N GLU A 75 -9.57 14.09 19.35
CA GLU A 75 -9.71 12.63 19.30
C GLU A 75 -8.84 12.03 18.18
N ILE A 76 -8.80 12.67 17.01
CA ILE A 76 -7.92 12.24 15.90
C ILE A 76 -6.45 12.33 16.33
N ALA A 77 -6.05 13.40 17.01
CA ALA A 77 -4.66 13.56 17.45
C ALA A 77 -4.24 12.49 18.46
N GLU A 78 -5.12 12.17 19.41
CA GLU A 78 -4.90 11.11 20.41
C GLU A 78 -4.88 9.72 19.77
N LEU A 79 -5.78 9.46 18.82
CA LEU A 79 -5.79 8.24 17.99
C LEU A 79 -4.44 8.08 17.28
N LEU A 80 -3.99 9.10 16.55
CA LEU A 80 -2.74 9.05 15.78
C LEU A 80 -1.50 8.88 16.67
N GLU A 81 -1.53 9.43 17.89
CA GLU A 81 -0.45 9.22 18.86
C GLU A 81 -0.45 7.80 19.41
N ARG A 82 -1.63 7.25 19.73
CA ARG A 82 -1.80 5.87 20.20
C ARG A 82 -1.35 4.86 19.15
N GLU A 83 -1.76 5.06 17.90
CA GLU A 83 -1.37 4.22 16.76
C GLU A 83 0.08 4.49 16.27
N GLN A 84 0.86 5.30 17.00
CA GLN A 84 2.26 5.63 16.69
C GLN A 84 2.47 6.26 15.30
N VAL A 85 1.42 6.87 14.71
CA VAL A 85 1.50 7.63 13.46
C VAL A 85 2.13 9.00 13.72
N VAL A 86 1.82 9.60 14.87
CA VAL A 86 2.49 10.83 15.34
C VAL A 86 3.07 10.61 16.73
N ARG A 87 4.10 11.38 17.08
CA ARG A 87 4.75 11.26 18.39
C ARG A 87 4.09 12.06 19.50
N SER A 88 3.32 13.10 19.12
CA SER A 88 2.67 13.99 20.06
C SER A 88 1.38 14.52 19.45
N ALA A 89 0.25 14.25 20.10
CA ALA A 89 -1.05 14.81 19.73
C ALA A 89 -1.01 16.34 19.73
N THR A 90 -0.39 16.97 20.74
CA THR A 90 -0.31 18.43 20.84
C THR A 90 0.45 19.06 19.68
N LEU A 91 1.59 18.47 19.28
CA LEU A 91 2.34 18.95 18.12
C LEU A 91 1.51 18.82 16.83
N PHE A 92 0.87 17.66 16.63
CA PHE A 92 0.01 17.43 15.48
C PHE A 92 -1.14 18.45 15.41
N ARG A 93 -1.86 18.68 16.52
CA ARG A 93 -2.94 19.67 16.59
C ARG A 93 -2.45 21.07 16.23
N SER A 94 -1.32 21.49 16.81
CA SER A 94 -0.73 22.80 16.51
C SER A 94 -0.37 22.93 15.02
N ALA A 95 0.16 21.87 14.41
CA ALA A 95 0.48 21.84 12.99
C ALA A 95 -0.80 21.92 12.13
N VAL A 96 -1.86 21.21 12.51
CA VAL A 96 -3.16 21.30 11.84
C VAL A 96 -3.72 22.73 11.93
N TYR A 97 -3.64 23.42 13.07
CA TYR A 97 -4.09 24.81 13.16
C TYR A 97 -3.30 25.75 12.23
N VAL A 98 -1.98 25.52 12.06
CA VAL A 98 -1.14 26.31 11.16
C VAL A 98 -1.48 26.07 9.68
N PHE A 99 -1.68 24.81 9.28
CA PHE A 99 -1.94 24.44 7.88
C PHE A 99 -3.41 24.52 7.48
N GLY A 100 -4.29 24.17 8.40
CA GLY A 100 -5.72 23.98 8.23
C GLY A 100 -6.54 25.20 8.60
N ARG A 101 -5.98 26.42 8.47
CA ARG A 101 -6.57 27.74 8.81
C ARG A 101 -8.12 27.82 8.78
N GLU A 102 -8.77 27.16 7.82
CA GLU A 102 -10.23 26.93 7.72
C GLU A 102 -10.63 25.48 7.31
N ARG A 103 -9.67 24.56 7.16
CA ARG A 103 -9.88 23.19 6.70
C ARG A 103 -9.81 22.24 7.88
N ASN A 104 -10.95 21.61 8.20
CA ASN A 104 -10.97 20.45 9.08
C ASN A 104 -10.15 19.30 8.48
N VAL A 105 -9.63 18.44 9.34
CA VAL A 105 -8.99 17.17 8.95
C VAL A 105 -9.96 16.37 8.09
N LYS A 106 -9.47 15.86 6.96
CA LYS A 106 -10.25 14.97 6.10
C LYS A 106 -10.20 13.55 6.68
N PHE A 107 -11.35 12.90 6.68
CA PHE A 107 -11.51 11.51 7.08
C PHE A 107 -11.16 10.57 5.93
N GLY A 108 -10.97 9.29 6.23
CA GLY A 108 -10.65 8.24 5.28
C GLY A 108 -9.30 7.58 5.54
N ASP A 109 -8.92 6.69 4.61
CA ASP A 109 -7.69 5.91 4.72
C ASP A 109 -6.50 6.67 4.13
N TYR A 110 -5.42 6.77 4.91
CA TYR A 110 -4.15 7.33 4.49
C TYR A 110 -3.10 6.23 4.38
N PHE A 111 -2.25 6.34 3.37
CA PHE A 111 -1.15 5.42 3.13
C PHE A 111 0.18 6.16 3.09
N PHE A 112 1.09 5.78 3.98
CA PHE A 112 2.42 6.36 4.09
C PHE A 112 3.48 5.29 3.78
N LYS A 113 4.15 5.41 2.64
CA LYS A 113 5.24 4.50 2.23
C LYS A 113 6.45 4.50 3.17
N GLU A 114 6.66 5.62 3.86
CA GLU A 114 7.81 5.87 4.72
C GLU A 114 7.36 6.62 5.98
N PRO A 115 8.10 6.52 7.10
CA PRO A 115 7.83 7.31 8.29
C PRO A 115 7.83 8.83 8.01
N ARG A 116 6.73 9.50 8.39
CA ARG A 116 6.57 10.95 8.23
C ARG A 116 6.44 11.63 9.58
N ASN A 117 7.00 12.83 9.70
CA ASN A 117 6.85 13.63 10.91
C ASN A 117 5.42 14.20 11.06
N ALA A 118 5.08 14.64 12.26
CA ALA A 118 3.74 15.16 12.58
C ALA A 118 3.30 16.34 11.68
N PHE A 119 4.22 17.18 11.21
CA PHE A 119 3.88 18.29 10.29
C PHE A 119 3.48 17.80 8.90
N ILE A 120 4.19 16.80 8.36
CA ILE A 120 3.84 16.19 7.07
C ILE A 120 2.50 15.46 7.18
N VAL A 121 2.28 14.71 8.26
CA VAL A 121 1.01 14.03 8.52
C VAL A 121 -0.13 15.06 8.66
N ALA A 122 0.05 16.11 9.47
CA ALA A 122 -0.93 17.19 9.62
C ALA A 122 -1.27 17.87 8.29
N ARG A 123 -0.25 18.13 7.45
CA ARG A 123 -0.45 18.67 6.11
C ARG A 123 -1.25 17.69 5.25
N ALA A 124 -0.87 16.41 5.19
CA ALA A 124 -1.56 15.41 4.39
C ALA A 124 -3.05 15.32 4.78
N LEU A 125 -3.34 15.29 6.08
CA LEU A 125 -4.70 15.23 6.62
C LEU A 125 -5.51 16.51 6.36
N SER A 126 -4.87 17.69 6.44
CA SER A 126 -5.55 18.97 6.19
C SER A 126 -5.87 19.20 4.71
N TYR A 127 -5.04 18.67 3.80
CA TYR A 127 -5.20 18.83 2.36
C TYR A 127 -5.90 17.64 1.68
N GLY A 128 -6.15 16.53 2.38
CA GLY A 128 -6.72 15.32 1.77
C GLY A 128 -5.74 14.56 0.87
N VAL A 129 -4.45 14.57 1.20
CA VAL A 129 -3.42 13.83 0.44
C VAL A 129 -3.35 12.40 1.00
N TYR A 130 -4.20 11.52 0.49
CA TYR A 130 -4.36 10.14 1.00
C TYR A 130 -3.15 9.24 0.74
N GLY A 131 -2.33 9.52 -0.29
CA GLY A 131 -1.16 8.69 -0.61
C GLY A 131 -1.49 7.30 -1.16
N LEU A 132 -2.76 7.04 -1.49
CA LEU A 132 -3.23 5.82 -2.12
C LEU A 132 -2.91 5.85 -3.61
N GLU A 133 -2.02 4.96 -4.05
CA GLU A 133 -1.67 4.80 -5.47
C GLU A 133 -2.25 3.49 -6.00
N PRO A 134 -2.85 3.47 -7.20
CA PRO A 134 -3.40 2.25 -7.78
C PRO A 134 -2.33 1.16 -7.96
N ILE A 135 -2.61 -0.03 -7.44
CA ILE A 135 -1.82 -1.24 -7.60
C ILE A 135 -2.37 -2.01 -8.80
N ARG A 136 -1.47 -2.39 -9.73
CA ARG A 136 -1.79 -3.22 -10.87
C ARG A 136 -1.80 -4.70 -10.47
N ILE A 137 -2.95 -5.36 -10.59
CA ILE A 137 -3.15 -6.78 -10.26
C ILE A 137 -3.63 -7.49 -11.51
N ARG A 138 -2.91 -8.51 -11.97
CA ARG A 138 -3.28 -9.30 -13.14
C ARG A 138 -3.95 -10.60 -12.71
N VAL A 139 -5.17 -10.82 -13.20
CA VAL A 139 -5.88 -12.09 -13.09
C VAL A 139 -5.78 -12.81 -14.43
N SER A 140 -5.11 -13.97 -14.45
CA SER A 140 -5.00 -14.80 -15.65
C SER A 140 -6.30 -15.51 -15.98
N GLU A 141 -6.48 -15.87 -17.25
CA GLU A 141 -7.56 -16.76 -17.66
C GLU A 141 -7.46 -18.12 -16.95
N GLY A 142 -8.60 -18.68 -16.58
CA GLY A 142 -8.68 -19.94 -15.84
C GLY A 142 -8.27 -19.87 -14.37
N THR A 143 -8.02 -18.68 -13.83
CA THR A 143 -7.83 -18.48 -12.38
C THR A 143 -9.14 -18.75 -11.66
N MET A 144 -9.13 -19.66 -10.67
CA MET A 144 -10.32 -19.97 -9.86
C MET A 144 -10.61 -18.85 -8.87
N VAL A 145 -11.87 -18.71 -8.43
CA VAL A 145 -12.26 -17.73 -7.40
C VAL A 145 -11.41 -17.84 -6.13
N ARG A 146 -11.04 -19.06 -5.72
CA ARG A 146 -10.15 -19.27 -4.56
C ARG A 146 -8.76 -18.66 -4.77
N GLU A 147 -8.20 -18.84 -5.97
CA GLU A 147 -6.88 -18.31 -6.33
C GLU A 147 -6.94 -16.78 -6.47
N MET A 148 -8.05 -16.25 -6.98
CA MET A 148 -8.33 -14.80 -6.99
C MET A 148 -8.37 -14.24 -5.57
N ALA A 149 -9.06 -14.91 -4.65
CA ALA A 149 -9.19 -14.47 -3.26
C ALA A 149 -7.80 -14.31 -2.62
N SER A 150 -6.97 -15.35 -2.70
CA SER A 150 -5.60 -15.29 -2.18
C SER A 150 -4.72 -14.27 -2.92
N LEU A 151 -4.90 -14.09 -4.24
CA LEU A 151 -4.19 -13.09 -5.03
C LEU A 151 -4.50 -11.67 -4.55
N PHE A 152 -5.78 -11.33 -4.36
CA PHE A 152 -6.19 -9.98 -3.93
C PHE A 152 -5.78 -9.70 -2.48
N ALA A 153 -5.85 -10.70 -1.59
CA ALA A 153 -5.42 -10.58 -0.20
C ALA A 153 -3.94 -10.20 -0.02
N VAL A 154 -3.08 -10.54 -0.99
CA VAL A 154 -1.66 -10.16 -0.95
C VAL A 154 -1.45 -8.65 -1.15
N TYR A 155 -2.29 -8.01 -1.97
CA TYR A 155 -2.09 -6.61 -2.38
C TYR A 155 -2.99 -5.62 -1.64
N LEU A 156 -4.18 -6.04 -1.23
CA LEU A 156 -5.23 -5.17 -0.72
C LEU A 156 -5.36 -5.32 0.80
N LYS A 157 -5.23 -4.20 1.51
CA LYS A 157 -5.13 -4.16 2.97
C LYS A 157 -6.48 -4.28 3.68
N ARG A 158 -7.59 -3.86 3.04
CA ARG A 158 -8.97 -3.98 3.57
C ARG A 158 -9.72 -5.18 2.99
N PHE A 159 -9.03 -6.06 2.27
CA PHE A 159 -9.66 -7.19 1.59
C PHE A 159 -9.87 -8.36 2.55
N ASP A 160 -11.10 -8.84 2.62
CA ASP A 160 -11.49 -10.01 3.39
C ASP A 160 -11.61 -11.23 2.47
N GLU A 161 -10.64 -12.15 2.56
CA GLU A 161 -10.56 -13.32 1.69
C GLU A 161 -11.76 -14.26 1.86
N GLU A 162 -12.22 -14.47 3.10
CA GLU A 162 -13.32 -15.40 3.39
C GLU A 162 -14.66 -14.84 2.90
N ARG A 163 -14.90 -13.55 3.15
CA ARG A 163 -16.10 -12.86 2.66
C ARG A 163 -16.15 -12.86 1.14
N PHE A 164 -15.04 -12.47 0.49
CA PHE A 164 -14.93 -12.53 -0.97
C PHE A 164 -15.23 -13.93 -1.49
N LEU A 165 -14.60 -14.96 -0.92
CA LEU A 165 -14.76 -16.35 -1.36
C LEU A 165 -16.21 -16.83 -1.25
N SER A 166 -16.92 -16.45 -0.18
CA SER A 166 -18.31 -16.82 0.04
C SER A 166 -19.26 -16.20 -0.99
N GLU A 167 -19.04 -14.93 -1.35
CA GLU A 167 -19.88 -14.19 -2.29
C GLU A 167 -19.53 -14.49 -3.75
N ALA A 168 -18.25 -14.76 -4.04
CA ALA A 168 -17.74 -14.96 -5.39
C ALA A 168 -17.91 -16.39 -5.90
N ARG A 169 -17.93 -17.40 -5.03
CA ARG A 169 -18.08 -18.82 -5.44
C ARG A 169 -19.34 -19.12 -6.26
N PRO A 170 -20.54 -18.62 -5.90
CA PRO A 170 -21.73 -18.78 -6.73
C PRO A 170 -21.63 -18.10 -8.10
N MET A 171 -20.66 -17.21 -8.28
CA MET A 171 -20.45 -16.40 -9.48
C MET A 171 -19.22 -16.86 -10.28
N GLU A 172 -18.71 -18.07 -10.00
CA GLU A 172 -17.61 -18.67 -10.77
C GLU A 172 -17.98 -18.74 -12.25
N GLY A 173 -17.10 -18.22 -13.12
CA GLY A 173 -17.37 -18.08 -14.56
C GLY A 173 -18.00 -16.75 -14.98
N TYR A 174 -18.49 -15.95 -14.02
CA TYR A 174 -19.03 -14.60 -14.24
C TYR A 174 -18.09 -13.48 -13.74
N LEU A 175 -16.85 -13.84 -13.39
CA LEU A 175 -15.80 -12.90 -13.00
C LEU A 175 -14.77 -12.86 -14.12
N PHE A 176 -14.61 -11.69 -14.74
CA PHE A 176 -13.78 -11.58 -15.92
C PHE A 176 -12.28 -11.54 -15.56
N PRO A 177 -11.42 -12.38 -16.16
CA PRO A 177 -9.98 -12.28 -15.98
C PRO A 177 -9.44 -11.08 -16.77
N ASP A 178 -8.83 -10.12 -16.07
CA ASP A 178 -8.16 -8.97 -16.70
C ASP A 178 -7.05 -8.43 -15.76
N THR A 179 -6.36 -7.39 -16.21
CA THR A 179 -5.52 -6.55 -15.37
C THR A 179 -6.36 -5.44 -14.73
N TYR A 180 -6.50 -5.50 -13.42
CA TYR A 180 -7.21 -4.51 -12.62
C TYR A 180 -6.26 -3.53 -11.93
N PHE A 181 -6.77 -2.33 -11.65
CA PHE A 181 -6.06 -1.29 -10.91
C PHE A 181 -6.89 -0.93 -9.69
N PHE A 182 -6.43 -1.31 -8.50
CA PHE A 182 -7.14 -1.08 -7.24
C PHE A 182 -6.30 -0.21 -6.31
N LEU A 183 -6.96 0.66 -5.54
CA LEU A 183 -6.29 1.35 -4.45
C LEU A 183 -5.98 0.34 -3.32
N PRO A 184 -4.92 0.55 -2.52
CA PRO A 184 -4.54 -0.38 -1.45
C PRO A 184 -5.64 -0.63 -0.41
N ASN A 185 -6.60 0.29 -0.28
CA ASN A 185 -7.73 0.21 0.64
C ASN A 185 -9.02 -0.33 0.00
N ALA A 186 -8.97 -0.81 -1.24
CA ALA A 186 -10.12 -1.45 -1.87
C ALA A 186 -10.57 -2.67 -1.03
N ASP A 187 -11.88 -2.74 -0.77
CA ASP A 187 -12.51 -3.86 -0.09
C ASP A 187 -12.91 -4.97 -1.07
N ASP A 188 -13.18 -6.15 -0.54
CA ASP A 188 -13.64 -7.32 -1.29
C ASP A 188 -14.92 -7.06 -2.09
N ARG A 189 -15.83 -6.24 -1.57
CA ARG A 189 -17.09 -5.89 -2.24
C ARG A 189 -16.84 -5.06 -3.51
N LEU A 190 -15.95 -4.07 -3.43
CA LEU A 190 -15.53 -3.27 -4.57
C LEU A 190 -14.83 -4.14 -5.61
N VAL A 191 -13.91 -5.02 -5.16
CA VAL A 191 -13.22 -5.95 -6.06
C VAL A 191 -14.22 -6.84 -6.79
N LEU A 192 -15.12 -7.51 -6.07
CA LEU A 192 -16.14 -8.39 -6.65
C LEU A 192 -17.04 -7.64 -7.62
N ARG A 193 -17.50 -6.44 -7.26
CA ARG A 193 -18.32 -5.59 -8.13
C ARG A 193 -17.57 -5.24 -9.41
N THR A 194 -16.30 -4.86 -9.31
CA THR A 194 -15.48 -4.52 -10.49
C THR A 194 -15.29 -5.72 -11.41
N LEU A 195 -14.98 -6.91 -10.86
CA LEU A 195 -14.84 -8.14 -11.66
C LEU A 195 -16.13 -8.48 -12.43
N ARG A 196 -17.28 -8.35 -11.76
CA ARG A 196 -18.60 -8.58 -12.37
C ARG A 196 -18.94 -7.53 -13.41
N GLN A 197 -18.69 -6.26 -13.11
CA GLN A 197 -18.97 -5.17 -14.05
C GLN A 197 -18.12 -5.33 -15.31
N SER A 198 -16.86 -5.74 -15.17
CA SER A 198 -16.00 -6.09 -16.29
C SER A 198 -16.59 -7.23 -17.11
N PHE A 199 -17.08 -8.30 -16.49
CA PHE A 199 -17.77 -9.37 -17.20
C PHE A 199 -18.94 -8.85 -18.03
N TYR A 200 -19.88 -8.13 -17.40
CA TYR A 200 -21.05 -7.58 -18.11
C TYR A 200 -20.63 -6.67 -19.26
N SER A 201 -19.67 -5.78 -19.05
CA SER A 201 -19.22 -4.85 -20.09
C SER A 201 -18.62 -5.56 -21.31
N ARG A 202 -17.92 -6.68 -21.10
CA ARG A 202 -17.31 -7.47 -22.18
C ARG A 202 -18.31 -8.38 -22.86
N THR A 203 -19.30 -8.89 -22.13
CA THR A 203 -20.33 -9.76 -22.72
C THR A 203 -21.39 -8.98 -23.51
N VAL A 204 -21.67 -7.71 -23.15
CA VAL A 204 -22.60 -6.86 -23.91
C VAL A 204 -22.13 -6.69 -25.36
N GLU A 205 -20.81 -6.57 -25.58
CA GLU A 205 -20.24 -6.49 -26.94
C GLU A 205 -20.47 -7.78 -27.76
N LEU A 206 -20.71 -8.91 -27.09
CA LEU A 206 -20.89 -10.23 -27.70
C LEU A 206 -22.36 -10.69 -27.73
N GLU A 207 -23.29 -9.86 -27.26
CA GLU A 207 -24.68 -10.26 -27.05
C GLU A 207 -25.41 -10.61 -28.36
N GLU A 208 -25.11 -9.89 -29.44
CA GLU A 208 -25.63 -10.19 -30.79
C GLU A 208 -25.12 -11.55 -31.31
N GLU A 209 -23.83 -11.86 -31.11
CA GLU A 209 -23.22 -13.13 -31.51
C GLU A 209 -23.74 -14.30 -30.67
N ILE A 210 -23.92 -14.08 -29.37
CA ILE A 210 -24.50 -15.07 -28.44
C ILE A 210 -25.94 -15.38 -28.87
N SER A 211 -26.73 -14.33 -29.17
CA SER A 211 -28.11 -14.49 -29.64
C SER A 211 -28.18 -15.23 -30.98
N ALA A 212 -27.26 -14.95 -31.90
CA ALA A 212 -27.16 -15.64 -33.18
C ALA A 212 -26.72 -17.11 -33.04
N SER A 213 -25.97 -17.46 -31.99
CA SER A 213 -25.53 -18.83 -31.72
C SER A 213 -26.67 -19.76 -31.24
N GLY A 214 -27.80 -19.20 -30.82
CA GLY A 214 -28.95 -19.95 -30.28
C GLY A 214 -28.71 -20.60 -28.91
N ARG A 215 -27.57 -20.32 -28.25
CA ARG A 215 -27.22 -20.83 -26.92
C ARG A 215 -27.47 -19.77 -25.86
N SER A 216 -27.84 -20.20 -24.66
CA SER A 216 -27.93 -19.28 -23.52
C SER A 216 -26.53 -18.86 -23.05
N LEU A 217 -26.41 -17.66 -22.47
CA LEU A 217 -25.16 -17.20 -21.86
C LEU A 217 -24.67 -18.17 -20.77
N GLU A 218 -25.59 -18.73 -20.00
CA GLU A 218 -25.28 -19.72 -18.96
C GLU A 218 -24.66 -20.99 -19.55
N ASP A 219 -25.21 -21.53 -20.65
CA ASP A 219 -24.64 -22.69 -21.33
C ASP A 219 -23.23 -22.41 -21.86
N ILE A 220 -22.99 -21.21 -22.38
CA ILE A 220 -21.66 -20.81 -22.89
C ILE A 220 -20.65 -20.72 -21.73
N VAL A 221 -21.03 -20.11 -20.62
CA VAL A 221 -20.18 -19.99 -19.43
C VAL A 221 -19.87 -21.36 -18.84
N ILE A 222 -20.88 -22.23 -18.68
CA ILE A 222 -20.70 -23.60 -18.17
C ILE A 222 -19.75 -24.41 -19.06
N ASN A 223 -19.99 -24.41 -20.38
CA ASN A 223 -19.14 -25.15 -21.32
C ASN A 223 -17.70 -24.63 -21.30
N SER A 224 -17.52 -23.31 -21.32
CA SER A 224 -16.19 -22.68 -21.28
C SER A 224 -15.44 -23.03 -20.00
N ARG A 225 -16.13 -22.95 -18.85
CA ARG A 225 -15.57 -23.34 -17.55
C ARG A 225 -15.14 -24.81 -17.54
N CYS A 226 -15.98 -25.73 -18.01
CA CYS A 226 -15.65 -27.16 -18.06
C CYS A 226 -14.43 -27.44 -18.95
N VAL A 227 -14.30 -26.78 -20.10
CA VAL A 227 -13.15 -26.93 -21.00
C VAL A 227 -11.86 -26.44 -20.32
N VAL A 228 -11.90 -25.28 -19.68
CA VAL A 228 -10.75 -24.72 -18.95
C VAL A 228 -10.33 -25.64 -17.80
N GLU A 229 -11.30 -26.14 -17.03
CA GLU A 229 -11.05 -27.05 -15.93
C GLU A 229 -10.45 -28.39 -16.40
N ALA A 230 -10.96 -28.96 -17.49
CA ALA A 230 -10.42 -30.17 -18.10
C ALA A 230 -8.98 -30.00 -18.62
N HIS A 231 -8.68 -28.87 -19.27
CA HIS A 231 -7.31 -28.53 -19.67
C HIS A 231 -6.37 -28.46 -18.46
N ARG A 232 -6.81 -27.85 -17.36
CA ARG A 232 -6.00 -27.77 -16.13
C ARG A 232 -5.70 -29.14 -15.53
N TYR A 233 -6.70 -30.01 -15.42
CA TYR A 233 -6.48 -31.39 -14.96
C TYR A 233 -5.46 -32.14 -15.82
N ARG A 234 -5.50 -31.96 -17.15
CA ARG A 234 -4.53 -32.56 -18.08
C ARG A 234 -3.10 -32.04 -17.86
N HIS A 235 -2.94 -30.76 -17.56
CA HIS A 235 -1.63 -30.18 -17.23
C HIS A 235 -1.12 -30.65 -15.86
N ALA A 236 -1.99 -30.72 -14.85
CA ALA A 236 -1.64 -31.25 -13.53
C ALA A 236 -1.25 -32.74 -13.59
N ALA A 237 -1.97 -33.54 -14.39
CA ALA A 237 -1.69 -34.97 -14.58
C ALA A 237 -0.42 -35.23 -15.40
N SER A 238 -0.09 -34.39 -16.38
CA SER A 238 1.13 -34.54 -17.19
C SER A 238 2.41 -34.06 -16.50
N GLY A 239 2.30 -33.27 -15.42
CA GLY A 239 3.42 -32.87 -14.57
C GLY A 239 3.98 -33.96 -13.65
N GLY A 240 3.41 -35.18 -13.66
CA GLY A 240 3.83 -36.29 -12.80
C GLY A 240 3.78 -37.64 -13.51
N ARG A 241 4.80 -37.94 -14.34
CA ARG A 241 5.05 -39.19 -15.09
C ARG A 241 4.05 -39.46 -16.23
N GLY A 242 4.57 -39.47 -17.46
CA GLY A 242 3.76 -39.71 -18.66
C GLY A 242 3.28 -41.14 -18.82
N VAL A 243 2.09 -41.31 -19.43
CA VAL A 243 1.71 -42.21 -20.56
C VAL A 243 0.30 -41.73 -21.08
N PRO A 244 -0.29 -42.29 -22.15
CA PRO A 244 -0.32 -41.82 -23.55
C PRO A 244 -1.61 -41.08 -23.97
N LEU A 245 -1.53 -40.43 -25.13
CA LEU A 245 -2.62 -39.74 -25.83
C LEU A 245 -3.78 -40.70 -26.17
N LEU A 246 -4.94 -40.47 -25.56
CA LEU A 246 -6.23 -40.87 -26.13
C LEU A 246 -6.68 -39.76 -27.09
N THR A 247 -6.64 -40.09 -28.37
CA THR A 247 -7.18 -39.30 -29.48
C THR A 247 -8.70 -39.24 -29.36
N TRP A 248 -9.25 -38.04 -29.21
CA TRP A 248 -10.67 -37.79 -29.43
C TRP A 248 -10.91 -37.66 -30.93
N GLN A 249 -11.18 -38.79 -31.57
CA GLN A 249 -12.03 -38.81 -32.75
C GLN A 249 -13.38 -39.35 -32.31
N ASP A 250 -14.42 -38.76 -32.90
CA ASP A 250 -15.83 -39.10 -32.79
C ASP A 250 -16.55 -38.49 -31.58
N HIS A 251 -17.19 -37.34 -31.83
CA HIS A 251 -18.65 -37.20 -31.73
C HIS A 251 -19.05 -35.85 -32.37
N VAL A 252 -19.36 -35.93 -33.66
CA VAL A 252 -20.33 -35.05 -34.36
C VAL A 252 -21.67 -35.76 -34.30
#